data_AF-I2K7Y7-F1
#
_entry.id   AF-I2K7Y7-F1
#
_cell.length_a   1.000
_cell.length_b   1.000
_cell.length_c   1.000
_cell.angle_alpha   90.00
_cell.angle_beta   90.00
_cell.angle_gamma   90.00
#
_symmetry.space_group_name_H-M   'P 1'
#
loop_
_entity.id
_entity.type
_entity.pdbx_description
1 polymer ?
#
loop_
_entity_poly.entity_id
_entity_poly.type
_entity_poly.pdbx_seq_one_letter_code
_entity_poly.pdbx_strand_id
1 'polypeptide(L)'
;MKKIHVLTSGLVSTLVGLSLMGCGGSTSTEQTVLEPTAKVIGTVPGTLIEVFCEDGSYYSTTSVQNGTDQHPFEIEVPLNTDCRIVMTTNENEPDNKVVTPIGIVTVDGNSTLFRAQGDVDLGYVDLAMDREFIVDIEGDGVSDDVLEIEVENGLLSVELENDPMDQDGDGLLDVYDNDDGDEFCNHDDDDDDNDGISDDEDTDDDGDGIADNDTDGDGISNDHDVDDDNDGLDDDEDDDDDNDGINDDEDDDDDNDGISDEEDDD
;
A
#
# COMPACT_ATOMS: atom_id res chain seq x y z
N MET A 1 64.26 1.19 21.03
CA MET A 1 65.71 0.92 20.86
C MET A 1 65.92 0.08 19.60
N LYS A 2 67.10 0.18 18.96
CA LYS A 2 67.71 -0.69 17.91
C LYS A 2 66.99 -2.02 17.59
N LYS A 3 66.65 -2.44 16.35
CA LYS A 3 67.29 -2.43 15.00
C LYS A 3 67.71 -3.88 14.58
N ILE A 4 67.45 -4.24 13.30
CA ILE A 4 68.32 -5.06 12.38
C ILE A 4 68.35 -6.60 12.65
N HIS A 5 68.34 -7.57 11.70
CA HIS A 5 68.35 -7.68 10.20
C HIS A 5 68.14 -9.20 9.81
N VAL A 6 68.07 -9.74 8.57
CA VAL A 6 67.53 -9.36 7.22
C VAL A 6 67.86 -10.49 6.18
N LEU A 7 67.27 -10.48 4.97
CA LEU A 7 67.55 -11.30 3.74
C LEU A 7 67.10 -12.79 3.77
N THR A 8 66.82 -13.53 2.66
CA THR A 8 67.06 -13.44 1.17
C THR A 8 65.91 -14.17 0.41
N SER A 9 65.67 -14.11 -0.91
CA SER A 9 65.97 -13.16 -2.03
C SER A 9 65.56 -13.77 -3.41
N GLY A 10 64.81 -13.05 -4.27
CA GLY A 10 64.60 -13.38 -5.71
C GLY A 10 63.55 -12.43 -6.36
N LEU A 11 63.82 -11.50 -7.29
CA LEU A 11 64.41 -11.58 -8.65
C LEU A 11 63.62 -12.55 -9.56
N VAL A 12 63.05 -12.22 -10.73
CA VAL A 12 62.94 -10.98 -11.56
C VAL A 12 61.51 -10.97 -12.20
N SER A 13 60.99 -10.05 -13.03
CA SER A 13 61.52 -8.96 -13.89
C SER A 13 60.45 -7.87 -14.16
N THR A 14 60.85 -6.78 -14.83
CA THR A 14 60.00 -5.70 -15.36
C THR A 14 59.47 -5.96 -16.78
N LEU A 15 58.30 -5.40 -17.10
CA LEU A 15 58.07 -4.68 -18.36
C LEU A 15 56.91 -3.67 -18.22
N VAL A 16 57.08 -2.48 -18.81
CA VAL A 16 56.15 -1.35 -18.75
C VAL A 16 55.39 -1.25 -20.08
N GLY A 17 54.07 -1.05 -20.01
CA GLY A 17 53.20 -0.60 -21.09
C GLY A 17 51.95 0.01 -20.44
N LEU A 18 51.94 1.31 -20.15
CA LEU A 18 51.53 2.40 -21.05
C LEU A 18 50.02 2.35 -21.37
N SER A 19 49.33 3.34 -20.81
CA SER A 19 47.90 3.61 -20.85
C SER A 19 47.23 3.56 -22.23
N LEU A 20 46.02 3.00 -22.26
CA LEU A 20 44.90 3.52 -23.05
C LEU A 20 43.63 3.43 -22.20
N MET A 21 42.98 4.57 -21.99
CA MET A 21 41.57 4.62 -21.58
C MET A 21 40.75 3.98 -22.71
N GLY A 22 39.85 3.07 -22.35
CA GLY A 22 38.91 2.45 -23.28
C GLY A 22 37.58 2.33 -22.58
N CYS A 23 36.59 3.07 -23.07
CA CYS A 23 35.21 3.08 -22.60
C CYS A 23 34.69 1.65 -22.42
N GLY A 24 34.45 1.26 -21.16
CA GLY A 24 33.58 0.14 -20.84
C GLY A 24 32.15 0.68 -20.84
N GLY A 25 31.45 0.53 -21.96
CA GLY A 25 30.00 0.59 -21.92
C GLY A 25 29.51 -0.68 -21.24
N SER A 26 29.26 -0.59 -19.93
CA SER A 26 28.38 -1.54 -19.28
C SER A 26 27.00 -1.30 -19.87
N THR A 27 26.55 -2.22 -20.72
CA THR A 27 25.12 -2.39 -20.91
C THR A 27 24.64 -3.03 -19.63
N SER A 28 24.11 -2.22 -18.70
CA SER A 28 23.11 -2.68 -17.76
C SER A 28 22.02 -3.33 -18.62
N THR A 29 21.94 -4.65 -18.55
CA THR A 29 20.68 -5.31 -18.84
C THR A 29 19.83 -5.00 -17.63
N GLU A 30 18.90 -4.06 -17.78
CA GLU A 30 17.75 -3.91 -16.89
C GLU A 30 17.27 -5.31 -16.53
N GLN A 31 17.31 -5.59 -15.23
CA GLN A 31 16.77 -6.82 -14.67
C GLN A 31 15.75 -6.34 -13.66
N THR A 32 14.58 -5.93 -14.15
CA THR A 32 13.41 -5.69 -13.32
C THR A 32 13.27 -6.88 -12.38
N VAL A 33 13.39 -6.60 -11.09
CA VAL A 33 13.04 -7.56 -10.07
C VAL A 33 11.51 -7.57 -10.10
N LEU A 34 10.94 -8.69 -10.55
CA LEU A 34 9.51 -8.88 -10.44
C LEU A 34 9.30 -9.36 -9.02
N GLU A 35 8.78 -8.48 -8.17
CA GLU A 35 8.45 -8.87 -6.81
C GLU A 35 7.40 -10.00 -6.82
N PRO A 36 7.52 -10.94 -5.87
CA PRO A 36 6.83 -12.21 -6.01
C PRO A 36 5.38 -12.07 -5.53
N THR A 37 4.42 -12.19 -6.44
CA THR A 37 2.99 -12.04 -6.11
C THR A 37 2.30 -13.35 -5.70
N ALA A 38 1.15 -13.22 -5.03
CA ALA A 38 0.18 -14.28 -4.75
C ALA A 38 -1.14 -14.02 -5.47
N LYS A 39 -1.87 -15.07 -5.83
CA LYS A 39 -3.25 -14.94 -6.32
C LYS A 39 -4.26 -14.99 -5.19
N VAL A 40 -5.07 -13.93 -5.03
CA VAL A 40 -6.32 -13.99 -4.28
C VAL A 40 -7.44 -14.29 -5.27
N ILE A 41 -8.14 -15.40 -5.08
CA ILE A 41 -9.29 -15.80 -5.91
C ILE A 41 -10.53 -16.03 -5.05
N GLY A 42 -11.70 -15.94 -5.67
CA GLY A 42 -12.95 -16.27 -5.00
C GLY A 42 -14.16 -16.08 -5.92
N THR A 43 -15.34 -16.02 -5.32
CA THR A 43 -16.60 -15.71 -6.01
C THR A 43 -17.47 -14.79 -5.16
N VAL A 44 -18.20 -13.91 -5.84
CA VAL A 44 -18.93 -12.76 -5.27
C VAL A 44 -20.21 -12.50 -6.07
N PRO A 45 -21.23 -11.83 -5.52
CA PRO A 45 -22.52 -11.61 -6.21
C PRO A 45 -22.48 -10.55 -7.33
N GLY A 46 -21.44 -9.70 -7.39
CA GLY A 46 -21.23 -8.72 -8.47
C GLY A 46 -20.65 -7.42 -7.93
N THR A 47 -19.35 -7.24 -8.11
CA THR A 47 -18.54 -6.30 -7.32
C THR A 47 -17.25 -5.89 -8.04
N LEU A 48 -16.75 -4.72 -7.64
CA LEU A 48 -15.34 -4.33 -7.61
C LEU A 48 -14.67 -4.99 -6.38
N ILE A 49 -13.38 -5.33 -6.50
CA ILE A 49 -12.54 -5.84 -5.42
C ILE A 49 -11.27 -5.00 -5.43
N GLU A 50 -10.93 -4.45 -4.27
CA GLU A 50 -9.83 -3.52 -4.05
C GLU A 50 -8.96 -4.02 -2.91
N VAL A 51 -7.65 -3.76 -3.04
CA VAL A 51 -6.60 -4.12 -2.09
C VAL A 51 -5.70 -2.92 -1.94
N PHE A 52 -5.51 -2.51 -0.70
CA PHE A 52 -4.62 -1.44 -0.25
C PHE A 52 -3.55 -2.10 0.63
N CYS A 53 -2.30 -1.66 0.57
CA CYS A 53 -1.18 -2.35 1.21
C CYS A 53 -0.31 -1.39 2.05
N GLU A 54 0.44 -1.94 3.01
CA GLU A 54 1.36 -1.17 3.89
C GLU A 54 2.56 -0.55 3.15
N ASP A 55 2.69 -0.85 1.85
CA ASP A 55 3.71 -0.38 0.89
C ASP A 55 3.04 0.42 -0.24
N GLY A 56 2.03 1.25 0.11
CA GLY A 56 1.16 2.05 -0.78
C GLY A 56 0.29 1.26 -1.76
N SER A 57 0.73 0.08 -2.16
CA SER A 57 0.45 -0.42 -3.49
C SER A 57 -1.01 -0.85 -3.66
N TYR A 58 -1.73 -0.09 -4.49
CA TYR A 58 -3.14 -0.31 -4.77
C TYR A 58 -3.35 -1.34 -5.91
N TYR A 59 -4.26 -2.29 -5.68
CA TYR A 59 -4.66 -3.27 -6.68
C TYR A 59 -6.19 -3.38 -6.76
N SER A 60 -6.74 -3.29 -7.97
CA SER A 60 -8.17 -3.51 -8.20
C SER A 60 -8.49 -4.51 -9.31
N THR A 61 -9.64 -5.19 -9.18
CA THR A 61 -10.18 -6.09 -10.20
C THR A 61 -11.70 -6.14 -10.15
N THR A 62 -12.34 -6.55 -11.25
CA THR A 62 -13.80 -6.74 -11.31
C THR A 62 -14.19 -8.20 -11.52
N SER A 63 -15.25 -8.61 -10.82
CA SER A 63 -15.77 -9.97 -10.89
C SER A 63 -16.36 -10.34 -12.28
N VAL A 64 -16.05 -11.52 -12.78
CA VAL A 64 -16.42 -11.93 -14.15
C VAL A 64 -17.84 -12.50 -14.21
N GLN A 65 -18.77 -11.64 -14.65
CA GLN A 65 -20.16 -11.97 -14.94
C GLN A 65 -20.34 -13.27 -15.75
N ASN A 66 -20.87 -14.31 -15.10
CA ASN A 66 -20.98 -15.68 -15.63
C ASN A 66 -22.44 -16.21 -15.73
N GLY A 67 -23.43 -15.40 -15.34
CA GLY A 67 -24.86 -15.77 -15.35
C GLY A 67 -25.30 -16.69 -14.20
N THR A 68 -24.54 -16.70 -13.11
CA THR A 68 -24.92 -17.27 -11.79
C THR A 68 -24.73 -16.19 -10.73
N ASP A 69 -25.25 -16.37 -9.51
CA ASP A 69 -25.07 -15.41 -8.42
C ASP A 69 -23.68 -15.52 -7.73
N GLN A 70 -22.68 -16.08 -8.43
CA GLN A 70 -21.32 -16.36 -7.95
C GLN A 70 -20.32 -16.09 -9.08
N HIS A 71 -19.91 -14.83 -9.22
CA HIS A 71 -18.98 -14.36 -10.25
C HIS A 71 -17.54 -14.52 -9.78
N PRO A 72 -16.66 -15.24 -10.51
CA PRO A 72 -15.29 -15.41 -10.11
C PRO A 72 -14.47 -14.14 -10.32
N PHE A 73 -13.55 -13.86 -9.39
CA PHE A 73 -12.51 -12.86 -9.54
C PHE A 73 -11.13 -13.50 -9.32
N GLU A 74 -10.09 -12.81 -9.78
CA GLU A 74 -8.68 -13.13 -9.58
C GLU A 74 -7.93 -11.80 -9.53
N ILE A 75 -7.18 -11.57 -8.46
CA ILE A 75 -6.29 -10.42 -8.26
C ILE A 75 -4.91 -10.96 -7.84
N GLU A 76 -3.85 -10.31 -8.30
CA GLU A 76 -2.47 -10.61 -7.91
C GLU A 76 -2.02 -9.51 -6.95
N VAL A 77 -1.53 -9.90 -5.76
CA VAL A 77 -1.12 -9.01 -4.66
C VAL A 77 0.33 -9.35 -4.25
N PRO A 78 1.10 -8.44 -3.63
CA PRO A 78 2.48 -8.71 -3.21
C PRO A 78 2.54 -9.83 -2.14
N LEU A 79 3.70 -10.48 -2.00
CA LEU A 79 3.95 -11.46 -0.93
C LEU A 79 4.74 -10.83 0.20
N ASN A 80 4.29 -11.10 1.42
CA ASN A 80 4.88 -10.62 2.66
C ASN A 80 4.70 -9.12 2.94
N THR A 81 3.86 -8.44 2.19
CA THR A 81 3.24 -7.15 2.53
C THR A 81 1.92 -7.40 3.28
N ASP A 82 1.64 -6.62 4.32
CA ASP A 82 0.32 -6.54 4.97
C ASP A 82 -0.61 -5.65 4.14
N CYS A 83 -1.83 -6.12 3.89
CA CYS A 83 -2.81 -5.42 3.08
C CYS A 83 -4.23 -5.55 3.65
N ARG A 84 -5.13 -4.66 3.24
CA ARG A 84 -6.57 -4.69 3.51
C ARG A 84 -7.34 -5.04 2.22
N ILE A 85 -8.56 -5.59 2.34
CA ILE A 85 -9.45 -5.82 1.18
C ILE A 85 -10.78 -5.12 1.43
N VAL A 86 -11.23 -4.40 0.40
CA VAL A 86 -12.60 -3.87 0.30
C VAL A 86 -13.29 -4.49 -0.90
N MET A 87 -14.60 -4.73 -0.80
CA MET A 87 -15.41 -5.20 -1.92
C MET A 87 -16.69 -4.37 -2.08
N THR A 88 -16.76 -3.65 -3.19
CA THR A 88 -17.87 -2.72 -3.49
C THR A 88 -18.86 -3.31 -4.50
N THR A 89 -20.07 -3.66 -4.02
CA THR A 89 -21.15 -4.15 -4.89
C THR A 89 -21.98 -3.00 -5.46
N ASN A 90 -22.60 -3.25 -6.63
CA ASN A 90 -23.30 -2.23 -7.41
C ASN A 90 -22.40 -1.01 -7.72
N GLU A 91 -21.10 -1.23 -7.97
CA GLU A 91 -20.06 -0.21 -8.15
C GLU A 91 -20.36 0.83 -9.26
N ASN A 92 -21.28 0.50 -10.18
CA ASN A 92 -21.74 1.37 -11.25
C ASN A 92 -23.07 2.13 -10.94
N GLU A 93 -23.60 2.04 -9.72
CA GLU A 93 -24.87 2.64 -9.27
C GLU A 93 -24.70 3.37 -7.92
N PRO A 94 -24.20 4.63 -7.88
CA PRO A 94 -23.87 5.34 -6.62
C PRO A 94 -24.98 5.30 -5.56
N ASP A 95 -26.23 5.64 -5.93
CA ASP A 95 -27.43 5.57 -5.06
C ASP A 95 -27.66 4.18 -4.39
N ASN A 96 -27.03 3.11 -4.91
CA ASN A 96 -27.17 1.72 -4.47
C ASN A 96 -25.82 1.04 -4.17
N LYS A 97 -24.68 1.76 -4.21
CA LYS A 97 -23.36 1.20 -3.90
C LYS A 97 -23.38 0.65 -2.47
N VAL A 98 -22.71 -0.49 -2.27
CA VAL A 98 -22.47 -1.08 -0.95
C VAL A 98 -20.99 -1.44 -0.89
N VAL A 99 -20.23 -0.65 -0.15
CA VAL A 99 -18.83 -0.91 0.20
C VAL A 99 -18.83 -1.87 1.40
N THR A 100 -17.86 -2.78 1.49
CA THR A 100 -17.78 -3.74 2.60
C THR A 100 -16.32 -4.09 2.91
N PRO A 101 -15.80 -3.69 4.09
CA PRO A 101 -14.49 -4.12 4.57
C PRO A 101 -14.46 -5.63 4.82
N ILE A 102 -13.37 -6.30 4.45
CA ILE A 102 -13.24 -7.77 4.56
C ILE A 102 -12.25 -8.15 5.66
N GLY A 103 -12.77 -8.75 6.73
CA GLY A 103 -11.96 -9.29 7.83
C GLY A 103 -11.53 -10.72 7.57
N ILE A 104 -10.24 -11.02 7.75
CA ILE A 104 -9.66 -12.36 7.63
C ILE A 104 -9.62 -13.07 9.00
N VAL A 105 -10.34 -14.19 9.10
CA VAL A 105 -10.33 -15.06 10.29
C VAL A 105 -9.43 -16.26 10.06
N THR A 106 -8.39 -16.37 10.89
CA THR A 106 -7.43 -17.49 10.90
C THR A 106 -7.53 -18.31 12.19
N VAL A 107 -6.58 -19.23 12.38
CA VAL A 107 -6.44 -19.98 13.65
C VAL A 107 -5.77 -19.17 14.77
N ASP A 108 -5.13 -18.05 14.42
CA ASP A 108 -4.32 -17.24 15.33
C ASP A 108 -5.03 -15.94 15.74
N GLY A 109 -5.95 -15.40 14.91
CA GLY A 109 -6.78 -14.23 15.20
C GLY A 109 -7.83 -13.93 14.13
N ASN A 110 -8.56 -12.83 14.31
CA ASN A 110 -9.36 -12.14 13.29
C ASN A 110 -8.75 -10.74 13.10
N SER A 111 -8.61 -10.27 11.85
CA SER A 111 -8.12 -8.92 11.54
C SER A 111 -8.56 -8.49 10.15
N THR A 112 -8.70 -7.19 9.93
CA THR A 112 -8.87 -6.55 8.62
C THR A 112 -7.59 -6.63 7.78
N LEU A 113 -6.42 -6.53 8.42
CA LEU A 113 -5.11 -6.77 7.81
C LEU A 113 -4.83 -8.25 7.55
N PHE A 114 -4.28 -8.53 6.36
CA PHE A 114 -3.73 -9.82 5.99
C PHE A 114 -2.37 -9.73 5.32
N ARG A 115 -1.49 -10.69 5.63
CA ARG A 115 -0.24 -10.90 4.88
C ARG A 115 -0.38 -12.06 3.92
N ALA A 116 -0.20 -11.83 2.62
CA ALA A 116 -0.18 -12.92 1.65
C ALA A 116 1.12 -13.76 1.79
N GLN A 117 0.96 -15.08 1.81
CA GLN A 117 2.04 -16.08 1.91
C GLN A 117 2.02 -17.09 0.75
N GLY A 118 1.09 -16.91 -0.19
CA GLY A 118 0.88 -17.72 -1.40
C GLY A 118 -0.59 -17.67 -1.84
N ASP A 119 -0.90 -18.30 -2.97
CA ASP A 119 -2.26 -18.33 -3.53
C ASP A 119 -3.33 -18.72 -2.48
N VAL A 120 -4.39 -17.91 -2.38
CA VAL A 120 -5.53 -18.10 -1.49
C VAL A 120 -6.85 -18.14 -2.27
N ASP A 121 -7.77 -18.99 -1.83
CA ASP A 121 -9.14 -19.07 -2.33
C ASP A 121 -10.10 -18.67 -1.19
N LEU A 122 -10.71 -17.49 -1.31
CA LEU A 122 -11.71 -16.96 -0.36
C LEU A 122 -13.08 -17.67 -0.51
N GLY A 123 -13.24 -18.54 -1.52
CA GLY A 123 -14.43 -19.33 -1.73
C GLY A 123 -15.60 -18.51 -2.29
N TYR A 124 -16.65 -18.31 -1.50
CA TYR A 124 -17.78 -17.46 -1.85
C TYR A 124 -18.01 -16.45 -0.72
N VAL A 125 -17.81 -15.18 -1.04
CA VAL A 125 -18.04 -14.04 -0.14
C VAL A 125 -19.46 -13.54 -0.38
N ASP A 126 -20.32 -13.65 0.63
CA ASP A 126 -21.76 -13.40 0.54
C ASP A 126 -22.08 -11.92 0.83
N LEU A 127 -21.59 -11.04 -0.05
CA LEU A 127 -21.73 -9.58 0.08
C LEU A 127 -23.20 -9.13 0.04
N ALA A 128 -23.51 -8.07 0.77
CA ALA A 128 -24.80 -7.38 0.66
C ALA A 128 -24.90 -6.64 -0.68
N MET A 129 -26.08 -6.68 -1.30
CA MET A 129 -26.38 -6.05 -2.60
C MET A 129 -27.36 -4.87 -2.49
N ASP A 130 -27.71 -4.47 -1.26
CA ASP A 130 -28.72 -3.45 -0.93
C ASP A 130 -28.42 -2.95 0.49
N ARG A 131 -28.37 -1.63 0.69
CA ARG A 131 -28.00 -0.98 1.96
C ARG A 131 -28.92 -1.35 3.13
N GLU A 132 -30.15 -1.87 2.91
CA GLU A 132 -31.01 -2.39 4.01
C GLU A 132 -30.39 -3.64 4.72
N PHE A 133 -29.30 -4.23 4.21
CA PHE A 133 -28.66 -5.40 4.80
C PHE A 133 -27.31 -5.17 5.49
N ILE A 134 -26.76 -3.96 5.45
CA ILE A 134 -25.55 -3.56 6.20
C ILE A 134 -25.93 -2.73 7.44
N VAL A 135 -24.93 -2.43 8.26
CA VAL A 135 -24.96 -1.26 9.15
C VAL A 135 -24.31 -0.13 8.35
N ASP A 136 -24.95 1.02 8.32
CA ASP A 136 -24.64 2.21 7.51
C ASP A 136 -25.24 3.36 8.35
N ILE A 137 -24.44 3.94 9.25
CA ILE A 137 -24.91 4.91 10.25
C ILE A 137 -25.05 6.30 9.65
N GLU A 138 -24.12 6.67 8.77
CA GLU A 138 -23.91 7.96 8.13
C GLU A 138 -24.85 8.09 6.91
N GLY A 139 -24.83 7.10 6.02
CA GLY A 139 -25.71 7.03 4.84
C GLY A 139 -24.98 7.04 3.49
N ASP A 140 -23.65 7.03 3.48
CA ASP A 140 -22.76 6.99 2.31
C ASP A 140 -22.82 5.67 1.53
N GLY A 141 -23.17 4.56 2.19
CA GLY A 141 -23.20 3.20 1.65
C GLY A 141 -21.98 2.35 1.95
N VAL A 142 -21.13 2.80 2.86
CA VAL A 142 -20.08 2.04 3.53
C VAL A 142 -20.69 1.23 4.67
N SER A 143 -19.99 0.18 5.12
CA SER A 143 -20.50 -0.77 6.10
C SER A 143 -19.69 -0.74 7.39
N ASP A 144 -20.26 -0.20 8.48
CA ASP A 144 -19.63 -0.18 9.82
C ASP A 144 -19.26 -1.60 10.33
N ASP A 145 -19.98 -2.63 9.85
CA ASP A 145 -19.73 -4.03 10.22
C ASP A 145 -18.73 -4.66 9.22
N VAL A 146 -17.52 -4.97 9.69
CA VAL A 146 -16.51 -5.76 8.95
C VAL A 146 -17.01 -7.19 8.64
N LEU A 147 -16.92 -7.62 7.38
CA LEU A 147 -17.32 -8.96 6.96
C LEU A 147 -16.21 -10.00 7.19
N GLU A 148 -16.28 -10.71 8.32
CA GLU A 148 -15.38 -11.81 8.67
C GLU A 148 -15.51 -13.05 7.75
N ILE A 149 -14.40 -13.47 7.13
CA ILE A 149 -14.29 -14.70 6.32
C ILE A 149 -13.24 -15.69 6.87
N GLU A 150 -13.63 -16.96 7.03
CA GLU A 150 -12.72 -18.05 7.45
C GLU A 150 -11.87 -18.56 6.28
N VAL A 151 -10.54 -18.44 6.36
CA VAL A 151 -9.59 -18.99 5.38
C VAL A 151 -8.68 -20.06 5.98
N GLU A 152 -8.48 -21.18 5.27
CA GLU A 152 -7.72 -22.32 5.82
C GLU A 152 -6.19 -22.19 5.66
N ASN A 153 -5.69 -21.55 4.60
CA ASN A 153 -4.25 -21.36 4.29
C ASN A 153 -4.08 -20.21 3.28
N GLY A 154 -2.87 -19.64 3.19
CA GLY A 154 -2.48 -18.68 2.14
C GLY A 154 -2.31 -17.25 2.68
N LEU A 155 -3.09 -16.88 3.69
CA LEU A 155 -2.99 -15.61 4.41
C LEU A 155 -2.55 -15.83 5.86
N LEU A 156 -1.94 -14.79 6.44
CA LEU A 156 -1.78 -14.59 7.88
C LEU A 156 -2.67 -13.41 8.27
N SER A 157 -3.41 -13.49 9.37
CA SER A 157 -3.99 -12.30 10.02
C SER A 157 -2.90 -11.58 10.80
N VAL A 158 -2.77 -10.27 10.61
CA VAL A 158 -1.81 -9.44 11.35
C VAL A 158 -2.56 -8.40 12.18
N GLU A 159 -2.05 -8.08 13.37
CA GLU A 159 -2.53 -6.98 14.21
C GLU A 159 -1.34 -6.02 14.35
N LEU A 160 -1.49 -4.76 13.93
CA LEU A 160 -0.53 -3.69 14.20
C LEU A 160 -0.93 -2.94 15.49
N GLU A 161 -0.02 -2.13 16.05
CA GLU A 161 -0.32 -1.28 17.23
C GLU A 161 -0.80 0.12 16.80
N ASN A 162 -0.35 0.58 15.64
CA ASN A 162 -0.88 1.66 14.80
C ASN A 162 -0.97 1.07 13.37
N ASP A 163 -1.99 1.39 12.59
CA ASP A 163 -2.12 1.02 11.18
C ASP A 163 -2.24 2.31 10.36
N PRO A 164 -1.38 2.57 9.36
CA PRO A 164 -1.44 3.81 8.57
C PRO A 164 -2.63 3.85 7.60
N MET A 165 -3.38 2.75 7.47
CA MET A 165 -4.59 2.64 6.63
C MET A 165 -5.90 2.55 7.46
N ASP A 166 -5.85 2.84 8.77
CA ASP A 166 -6.96 2.76 9.74
C ASP A 166 -6.55 3.55 10.99
N GLN A 167 -6.45 4.88 10.82
CA GLN A 167 -5.85 5.85 11.75
C GLN A 167 -6.59 5.88 13.09
N ASP A 168 -7.92 5.84 13.04
CA ASP A 168 -8.85 5.78 14.17
C ASP A 168 -8.87 4.40 14.86
N GLY A 169 -8.67 3.32 14.09
CA GLY A 169 -8.59 1.94 14.55
C GLY A 169 -9.94 1.23 14.73
N ASP A 170 -11.01 1.64 14.05
CA ASP A 170 -12.30 0.94 14.09
C ASP A 170 -12.41 -0.29 13.18
N GLY A 171 -11.54 -0.40 12.16
CA GLY A 171 -11.54 -1.49 11.19
C GLY A 171 -12.05 -1.14 9.78
N LEU A 172 -12.37 0.13 9.52
CA LEU A 172 -12.60 0.66 8.18
C LEU A 172 -11.24 0.89 7.47
N LEU A 173 -11.18 1.85 6.56
CA LEU A 173 -10.01 2.25 5.79
C LEU A 173 -10.17 3.75 5.67
N ASP A 174 -9.15 4.55 5.93
CA ASP A 174 -9.30 6.02 6.03
C ASP A 174 -9.92 6.60 4.75
N VAL A 175 -9.51 6.12 3.57
CA VAL A 175 -10.12 6.45 2.26
C VAL A 175 -11.63 6.12 2.14
N TYR A 176 -12.22 5.34 3.05
CA TYR A 176 -13.64 5.02 3.13
C TYR A 176 -14.32 5.50 4.41
N ASP A 177 -13.62 6.27 5.25
CA ASP A 177 -14.20 6.97 6.40
C ASP A 177 -15.08 8.16 5.95
N ASN A 178 -15.44 9.01 6.92
CA ASN A 178 -16.42 10.08 6.79
C ASN A 178 -16.18 11.11 7.90
N ASP A 179 -15.16 11.94 7.72
CA ASP A 179 -14.58 12.76 8.81
C ASP A 179 -15.46 13.95 9.22
N ASP A 180 -16.14 14.59 8.26
CA ASP A 180 -17.09 15.69 8.55
C ASP A 180 -18.47 15.18 9.06
N GLY A 181 -18.86 13.95 8.69
CA GLY A 181 -20.13 13.31 9.01
C GLY A 181 -21.31 13.65 8.08
N ASP A 182 -21.12 13.76 6.76
CA ASP A 182 -22.16 14.05 5.76
C ASP A 182 -22.92 12.82 5.18
N GLU A 183 -23.22 12.75 3.87
CA GLU A 183 -23.85 11.64 3.15
C GLU A 183 -22.88 10.98 2.11
N PHE A 184 -21.58 11.34 2.10
CA PHE A 184 -20.48 10.76 1.32
C PHE A 184 -19.38 10.18 2.24
N CYS A 185 -18.45 9.45 1.63
CA CYS A 185 -17.25 8.91 2.28
C CYS A 185 -16.05 9.42 1.48
N ASN A 186 -14.88 9.57 2.08
CA ASN A 186 -13.72 10.28 1.52
C ASN A 186 -13.45 9.94 0.03
N HIS A 187 -13.38 8.65 -0.35
CA HIS A 187 -13.29 8.15 -1.74
C HIS A 187 -14.33 8.72 -2.76
N ASP A 188 -15.41 9.33 -2.32
CA ASP A 188 -16.50 9.89 -3.13
C ASP A 188 -16.87 11.36 -2.78
N ASP A 189 -16.11 12.06 -1.92
CA ASP A 189 -16.22 13.53 -1.74
C ASP A 189 -15.11 14.29 -2.52
N ASP A 190 -15.11 15.63 -2.46
CA ASP A 190 -14.09 16.54 -3.02
C ASP A 190 -13.72 17.68 -1.99
N ASP A 191 -13.99 17.50 -0.67
CA ASP A 191 -13.90 18.50 0.45
C ASP A 191 -14.02 17.75 1.81
N ASP A 192 -13.08 16.85 2.14
CA ASP A 192 -13.21 15.78 3.16
C ASP A 192 -13.50 16.27 4.61
N ASP A 193 -12.81 17.30 5.11
CA ASP A 193 -13.11 17.94 6.42
C ASP A 193 -14.27 18.98 6.38
N ASN A 194 -14.71 19.34 5.16
CA ASN A 194 -15.71 20.37 4.85
C ASN A 194 -15.39 21.81 5.34
N ASP A 195 -14.11 22.21 5.43
CA ASP A 195 -13.62 23.60 5.63
C ASP A 195 -14.10 24.52 4.48
N GLY A 196 -14.13 23.98 3.25
CA GLY A 196 -14.46 24.69 2.01
C GLY A 196 -13.24 25.22 1.23
N ILE A 197 -12.07 24.65 1.48
CA ILE A 197 -11.06 24.36 0.45
C ILE A 197 -11.51 23.03 -0.23
N SER A 198 -10.85 22.57 -1.29
CA SER A 198 -11.07 21.22 -1.83
C SER A 198 -9.75 20.50 -1.75
N ASP A 199 -9.79 19.18 -1.56
CA ASP A 199 -8.61 18.32 -1.32
C ASP A 199 -7.48 18.65 -2.32
N ASP A 200 -7.83 18.82 -3.61
CA ASP A 200 -6.92 19.24 -4.70
C ASP A 200 -6.19 20.60 -4.52
N GLU A 201 -6.50 21.37 -3.47
CA GLU A 201 -5.77 22.56 -3.03
C GLU A 201 -5.73 22.74 -1.47
N ASP A 202 -5.96 21.70 -0.66
CA ASP A 202 -5.66 21.70 0.80
C ASP A 202 -4.32 21.01 1.14
N THR A 203 -4.09 20.73 2.43
CA THR A 203 -2.82 20.25 3.03
C THR A 203 -3.04 19.59 4.42
N ASP A 204 -4.28 19.19 4.72
CA ASP A 204 -4.84 18.72 6.01
C ASP A 204 -6.27 18.21 5.68
N ASP A 205 -6.40 17.31 4.71
CA ASP A 205 -7.66 16.93 4.02
C ASP A 205 -8.71 16.35 4.98
N ASP A 206 -8.27 15.56 5.97
CA ASP A 206 -9.12 14.99 7.04
C ASP A 206 -9.38 15.97 8.22
N GLY A 207 -8.66 17.09 8.25
CA GLY A 207 -8.73 18.12 9.29
C GLY A 207 -8.26 17.69 10.69
N ASP A 208 -7.46 16.61 10.82
CA ASP A 208 -6.93 16.13 12.09
C ASP A 208 -5.84 17.08 12.67
N GLY A 209 -5.17 17.84 11.80
CA GLY A 209 -4.12 18.82 12.10
C GLY A 209 -2.68 18.32 11.99
N ILE A 210 -2.47 17.13 11.41
CA ILE A 210 -1.27 16.66 10.71
C ILE A 210 -1.34 17.21 9.26
N ALA A 211 -0.33 17.01 8.42
CA ALA A 211 -0.42 17.31 6.99
C ALA A 211 -0.46 16.01 6.21
N ASP A 212 -1.14 15.97 5.06
CA ASP A 212 -1.31 14.73 4.29
C ASP A 212 0.05 14.15 3.89
N ASN A 213 0.96 15.03 3.47
CA ASN A 213 2.36 14.75 3.17
C ASN A 213 3.24 14.85 4.46
N ASP A 214 3.08 13.91 5.40
CA ASP A 214 3.80 13.76 6.70
C ASP A 214 4.10 12.27 6.97
N THR A 215 5.16 11.73 6.36
CA THR A 215 5.41 10.28 6.23
C THR A 215 5.66 9.58 7.57
N ASP A 216 6.32 10.23 8.54
CA ASP A 216 6.56 9.66 9.88
C ASP A 216 5.46 9.95 10.91
N GLY A 217 4.56 10.90 10.63
CA GLY A 217 3.49 11.34 11.52
C GLY A 217 3.97 12.13 12.76
N ASP A 218 5.12 12.83 12.70
CA ASP A 218 5.62 13.73 13.76
C ASP A 218 4.72 14.97 13.95
N GLY A 219 4.02 15.38 12.88
CA GLY A 219 3.23 16.62 12.80
C GLY A 219 4.02 17.77 12.18
N ILE A 220 4.89 17.45 11.21
CA ILE A 220 5.68 18.34 10.36
C ILE A 220 5.67 17.72 8.96
N SER A 221 4.95 18.35 8.03
CA SER A 221 4.93 17.96 6.62
C SER A 221 6.35 17.79 6.05
N ASN A 222 6.61 16.77 5.22
CA ASN A 222 7.92 16.45 4.63
C ASN A 222 8.57 17.66 3.94
N ASP A 223 7.79 18.50 3.22
CA ASP A 223 8.22 19.78 2.62
C ASP A 223 8.89 20.76 3.63
N HIS A 224 8.75 20.50 4.94
CA HIS A 224 9.27 21.25 6.09
C HIS A 224 10.04 20.44 7.14
N ASP A 225 10.11 19.11 7.06
CA ASP A 225 11.02 18.30 7.89
C ASP A 225 12.43 18.20 7.25
N VAL A 226 13.23 17.25 7.76
CA VAL A 226 14.66 17.01 7.46
C VAL A 226 15.08 15.56 7.76
N ASP A 227 14.13 14.65 8.01
CA ASP A 227 14.27 13.24 8.43
C ASP A 227 12.88 12.58 8.19
N ASP A 228 12.37 12.64 6.96
CA ASP A 228 10.94 12.47 6.59
C ASP A 228 10.32 11.11 7.01
N ASP A 229 11.11 10.05 7.14
CA ASP A 229 10.71 8.71 7.62
C ASP A 229 11.11 8.40 9.09
N ASN A 230 11.88 9.29 9.72
CA ASN A 230 12.54 9.13 11.02
C ASN A 230 13.53 7.93 11.14
N ASP A 231 14.21 7.49 10.06
CA ASP A 231 15.37 6.56 10.13
C ASP A 231 16.46 7.12 11.07
N GLY A 232 16.65 8.44 11.03
CA GLY A 232 17.73 9.16 11.68
C GLY A 232 18.94 9.43 10.79
N LEU A 233 18.73 9.43 9.47
CA LEU A 233 19.53 10.18 8.49
C LEU A 233 18.89 11.57 8.28
N ASP A 234 19.56 12.45 7.56
CA ASP A 234 18.92 13.69 7.08
C ASP A 234 18.65 13.41 5.58
N ASP A 235 17.51 13.76 4.96
CA ASP A 235 17.19 13.51 3.52
C ASP A 235 18.27 14.06 2.54
N ASP A 236 19.10 15.02 2.97
CA ASP A 236 20.28 15.48 2.21
C ASP A 236 21.48 14.49 2.22
N GLU A 237 21.40 13.42 3.00
CA GLU A 237 22.33 12.28 3.12
C GLU A 237 21.65 10.88 3.05
N ASP A 238 20.33 10.75 2.87
CA ASP A 238 19.65 9.48 2.52
C ASP A 238 19.58 9.23 0.99
N ASP A 239 19.10 8.04 0.60
CA ASP A 239 18.81 7.63 -0.77
C ASP A 239 17.48 6.78 -0.80
N ASP A 240 16.59 6.86 0.21
CA ASP A 240 15.41 5.98 0.50
C ASP A 240 14.40 6.75 1.41
N ASP A 241 13.96 7.95 0.98
CA ASP A 241 13.31 8.97 1.84
C ASP A 241 11.94 8.58 2.48
N ASP A 242 11.25 7.53 1.98
CA ASP A 242 9.98 7.00 2.54
C ASP A 242 10.13 5.64 3.28
N ASN A 243 11.31 5.02 3.19
CA ASN A 243 11.68 3.71 3.75
C ASN A 243 10.93 2.48 3.20
N ASP A 244 10.35 2.53 1.99
CA ASP A 244 9.76 1.33 1.37
C ASP A 244 10.83 0.28 0.96
N GLY A 245 12.07 0.74 0.74
CA GLY A 245 13.22 -0.07 0.37
C GLY A 245 13.52 -0.16 -1.13
N ILE A 246 12.92 0.70 -1.93
CA ILE A 246 13.35 1.14 -3.25
C ILE A 246 14.47 2.19 -3.01
N ASN A 247 14.53 3.27 -3.77
CA ASN A 247 15.49 4.37 -3.67
C ASN A 247 14.93 5.48 -4.57
N ASP A 248 14.81 6.72 -4.12
CA ASP A 248 14.24 7.87 -4.86
C ASP A 248 14.86 8.13 -6.26
N ASP A 249 16.08 7.67 -6.54
CA ASP A 249 16.71 7.74 -7.89
C ASP A 249 16.19 6.63 -8.87
N GLU A 250 15.42 5.64 -8.35
CA GLU A 250 14.76 4.50 -9.03
C GLU A 250 13.26 4.33 -8.64
N ASP A 251 12.69 5.20 -7.81
CA ASP A 251 11.26 5.22 -7.47
C ASP A 251 10.39 5.87 -8.56
N ASP A 252 9.10 5.55 -8.53
CA ASP A 252 8.04 6.14 -9.35
C ASP A 252 6.76 6.40 -8.48
N ASP A 253 6.81 6.37 -7.13
CA ASP A 253 5.69 6.49 -6.15
C ASP A 253 6.22 7.13 -4.82
N ASP A 254 6.82 8.34 -4.89
CA ASP A 254 7.69 8.96 -3.84
C ASP A 254 7.08 9.11 -2.42
N ASP A 255 5.75 9.10 -2.24
CA ASP A 255 5.07 9.19 -0.93
C ASP A 255 4.27 7.91 -0.56
N ASN A 256 4.25 6.93 -1.47
CA ASN A 256 3.64 5.63 -1.30
C ASN A 256 2.12 5.67 -1.07
N ASP A 257 1.39 6.56 -1.76
CA ASP A 257 -0.08 6.57 -1.78
C ASP A 257 -0.68 5.53 -2.77
N GLY A 258 0.14 5.03 -3.71
CA GLY A 258 -0.25 4.09 -4.75
C GLY A 258 -0.64 4.72 -6.10
N ILE A 259 -0.42 6.03 -6.26
CA ILE A 259 -0.52 6.86 -7.46
C ILE A 259 0.89 7.34 -7.83
N SER A 260 1.46 6.77 -8.89
CA SER A 260 2.80 7.17 -9.34
C SER A 260 2.95 8.67 -9.63
N ASP A 261 4.11 9.29 -9.35
CA ASP A 261 4.41 10.72 -9.60
C ASP A 261 4.35 11.21 -11.08
N GLU A 262 4.07 10.32 -12.06
CA GLU A 262 3.63 10.73 -13.41
C GLU A 262 2.11 10.99 -13.54
N GLU A 263 1.29 10.48 -12.62
CA GLU A 263 -0.19 10.58 -12.57
C GLU A 263 -0.73 11.34 -11.34
N ASP A 264 0.08 11.52 -10.29
CA ASP A 264 -0.10 12.48 -9.19
C ASP A 264 0.08 13.97 -9.65
N ASP A 265 -0.54 14.92 -8.95
CA ASP A 265 -0.64 16.35 -9.28
C ASP A 265 -0.08 17.31 -8.16
N ASP A 266 0.52 16.79 -7.08
CA ASP A 266 0.96 17.53 -5.87
C ASP A 266 2.23 18.45 -6.01
#